data_AF-A0A524FVT4-F1
#
_entry.id   AF-A0A524FVT4-F1
#
_cell.length_a   1.000
_cell.length_b   1.000
_cell.length_c   1.000
_cell.angle_alpha   90.00
_cell.angle_beta   90.00
_cell.angle_gamma   90.00
#
_symmetry.space_group_name_H-M   'P 1'
#
loop_
_entity.id
_entity.type
_entity.pdbx_description
1 polymer ?
#
loop_
_entity_poly.entity_id
_entity_poly.type
_entity_poly.pdbx_seq_one_letter_code
_entity_poly.pdbx_strand_id
1 'polypeptide(L)'
;MEKDPYIRYKNIHIIPTFHSRLEFSKLVRKAFFSVFPDVICVELPDNIREEVIEGINRLPFLSLIAYADTLNPTQLNYVPIDPGDSIIEAIRIGLEYDFPIEFIDLSVKDYAPPLFRLPDDYSINDLGVKLFYEKISEHFNKNLTEKKILIRDKISLEQYLNTQNQENSERDYDFSEKDILREKYMASHLQRMMPLYHRILFVVGMAHWENIKYYLENPDKIENVEYNLIPHQYVKLYNIQSSDARFLLRELPYNTYKWNKFKEKYSKDKLEEIESPTELFKILDSYKKTDNIRKILLKTKYLYEEEFKEFVDLHKLKTLFQYSRNLSLTEKRLLPNLTQLVISAKNIVDDDYAWKVYDLATKYPYNDESGTYETMKLSMEGGYDPNGKYIKLRRHHPYDYGKEREVPLNKKNKEEYKGQWRDEWNKGKWMTVSWPPEDIMEEDYFAFLRKKAIKNLKNLRVKIEEFKSTLMDGIAIKETIRNWAFKKKIYVRNEQQIQGKIDTLIVIFDKDDGEVEKYPNKITWWAEHDKESDMAFYSTNPGDYLIGPGISHVEIGGVLSIFPPPQIDDIFRSYMDYNFRDTKGKAERLLKAG
;
A
#
# COMPACT_ATOMS: atom_id res chain seq x y z
N MET A 1 -23.82 -10.86 -19.53
CA MET A 1 -22.94 -11.02 -20.70
C MET A 1 -21.54 -11.19 -20.17
N GLU A 2 -20.95 -12.36 -20.39
CA GLU A 2 -19.54 -12.61 -20.11
C GLU A 2 -18.73 -11.62 -20.95
N LYS A 3 -17.83 -10.87 -20.32
CA LYS A 3 -17.05 -9.84 -21.02
C LYS A 3 -15.78 -10.49 -21.53
N ASP A 4 -15.60 -10.52 -22.85
CA ASP A 4 -14.39 -11.06 -23.46
C ASP A 4 -13.14 -10.41 -22.83
N PRO A 5 -12.09 -11.18 -22.50
CA PRO A 5 -10.87 -10.67 -21.90
C PRO A 5 -9.93 -9.99 -22.90
N TYR A 6 -10.38 -9.78 -24.14
CA TYR A 6 -9.64 -9.15 -25.24
C TYR A 6 -10.60 -8.32 -26.11
N ILE A 7 -10.04 -7.49 -26.98
CA ILE A 7 -10.73 -6.95 -28.16
C ILE A 7 -10.32 -7.75 -29.40
N ARG A 8 -11.16 -7.82 -30.43
CA ARG A 8 -10.91 -8.65 -31.61
C ARG A 8 -10.82 -7.82 -32.88
N TYR A 9 -9.85 -8.12 -33.73
CA TYR A 9 -9.75 -7.64 -35.11
C TYR A 9 -9.33 -8.79 -36.01
N LYS A 10 -10.23 -9.24 -36.89
CA LYS A 10 -10.04 -10.45 -37.72
C LYS A 10 -9.67 -11.67 -36.85
N ASN A 11 -8.50 -12.27 -37.07
CA ASN A 11 -7.93 -13.39 -36.31
C ASN A 11 -7.01 -12.96 -35.14
N ILE A 12 -6.84 -11.64 -34.93
CA ILE A 12 -6.05 -11.09 -33.84
C ILE A 12 -6.95 -10.84 -32.63
N HIS A 13 -6.53 -11.36 -31.47
CA HIS A 13 -7.12 -11.18 -30.15
C HIS A 13 -6.18 -10.27 -29.36
N ILE A 14 -6.58 -9.02 -29.15
CA ILE A 14 -5.70 -7.97 -28.66
C ILE A 14 -6.01 -7.68 -27.20
N ILE A 15 -4.95 -7.56 -26.40
CA ILE A 15 -5.00 -7.04 -25.04
C ILE A 15 -4.29 -5.70 -25.02
N PRO A 16 -5.04 -4.59 -25.22
CA PRO A 16 -4.49 -3.27 -25.01
C PRO A 16 -4.22 -3.10 -23.51
N THR A 17 -2.98 -2.81 -23.13
CA THR A 17 -2.53 -2.88 -21.73
C THR A 17 -1.90 -1.60 -21.23
N PHE A 18 -1.91 -1.46 -19.90
CA PHE A 18 -0.94 -0.65 -19.17
C PHE A 18 0.16 -1.58 -18.63
N HIS A 19 1.43 -1.21 -18.73
CA HIS A 19 2.53 -2.02 -18.20
C HIS A 19 2.55 -1.97 -16.67
N SER A 20 3.11 -3.00 -16.02
CA SER A 20 3.18 -3.17 -14.56
C SER A 20 1.84 -3.02 -13.82
N ARG A 21 0.80 -3.71 -14.31
CA ARG A 21 -0.55 -3.69 -13.73
C ARG A 21 -1.14 -5.09 -13.66
N LEU A 22 -1.37 -5.56 -12.43
CA LEU A 22 -1.82 -6.92 -12.16
C LEU A 22 -3.13 -7.29 -12.85
N GLU A 23 -4.07 -6.35 -12.99
CA GLU A 23 -5.36 -6.65 -13.63
C GLU A 23 -5.17 -7.02 -15.10
N PHE A 24 -4.18 -6.45 -15.79
CA PHE A 24 -3.85 -6.84 -17.16
C PHE A 24 -3.09 -8.16 -17.23
N SER A 25 -2.19 -8.45 -16.27
CA SER A 25 -1.57 -9.79 -16.15
C SER A 25 -2.65 -10.89 -15.96
N LYS A 26 -3.67 -10.61 -15.14
CA LYS A 26 -4.85 -11.49 -14.99
C LYS A 26 -5.65 -11.62 -16.29
N LEU A 27 -5.85 -10.52 -17.02
CA LEU A 27 -6.53 -10.55 -18.33
C LEU A 27 -5.77 -11.39 -19.35
N VAL A 28 -4.43 -11.31 -19.40
CA VAL A 28 -3.59 -12.13 -20.29
C VAL A 28 -3.83 -13.61 -20.07
N ARG A 29 -3.82 -14.07 -18.82
CA ARG A 29 -4.14 -15.47 -18.51
C ARG A 29 -5.56 -15.85 -18.96
N LYS A 30 -6.55 -15.02 -18.65
CA LYS A 30 -7.94 -15.28 -19.08
C LYS A 30 -8.04 -15.39 -20.60
N ALA A 31 -7.43 -14.47 -21.33
CA ALA A 31 -7.44 -14.45 -22.78
C ALA A 31 -6.72 -15.65 -23.38
N PHE A 32 -5.56 -16.04 -22.83
CA PHE A 32 -4.82 -17.22 -23.28
C PHE A 32 -5.69 -18.48 -23.23
N PHE A 33 -6.35 -18.76 -22.09
CA PHE A 33 -7.21 -19.93 -21.97
C PHE A 33 -8.56 -19.81 -22.69
N SER A 34 -9.02 -18.59 -22.99
CA SER A 34 -10.25 -18.37 -23.77
C SER A 34 -10.02 -18.55 -25.28
N VAL A 35 -8.89 -18.03 -25.77
CA VAL A 35 -8.55 -18.01 -27.20
C VAL A 35 -7.86 -19.31 -27.60
N PHE A 36 -6.96 -19.81 -26.73
CA PHE A 36 -6.00 -20.87 -27.01
C PHE A 36 -5.19 -20.55 -28.29
N PRO A 37 -4.38 -19.48 -28.28
CA PRO A 37 -3.79 -18.91 -29.49
C PRO A 37 -2.77 -19.85 -30.14
N ASP A 38 -2.51 -19.67 -31.43
CA ASP A 38 -1.48 -20.43 -32.15
C ASP A 38 -0.09 -19.74 -32.01
N VAL A 39 -0.08 -18.43 -31.73
CA VAL A 39 1.12 -17.62 -31.47
C VAL A 39 0.78 -16.45 -30.54
N ILE A 40 1.73 -16.08 -29.68
CA ILE A 40 1.66 -14.90 -28.82
C ILE A 40 2.61 -13.83 -29.37
N CYS A 41 2.09 -12.65 -29.68
CA CYS A 41 2.87 -11.49 -30.09
C CYS A 41 2.94 -10.48 -28.94
N VAL A 42 4.10 -9.86 -28.74
CA VAL A 42 4.32 -8.89 -27.66
C VAL A 42 5.04 -7.63 -28.13
N GLU A 43 4.71 -6.50 -27.49
CA GLU A 43 5.42 -5.22 -27.67
C GLU A 43 6.74 -5.20 -26.89
N LEU A 44 7.68 -6.06 -27.31
CA LEU A 44 9.10 -5.96 -26.93
C LEU A 44 9.95 -6.22 -28.17
N PRO A 45 11.14 -5.60 -28.27
CA PRO A 45 12.01 -5.77 -29.41
C PRO A 45 12.78 -7.09 -29.34
N ASP A 46 12.99 -7.69 -30.50
CA ASP A 46 13.59 -9.03 -30.62
C ASP A 46 15.06 -9.08 -30.18
N ASN A 47 15.78 -7.96 -30.25
CA ASN A 47 17.20 -7.87 -29.90
C ASN A 47 17.51 -7.92 -28.39
N ILE A 48 16.50 -8.08 -27.53
CA ILE A 48 16.65 -8.34 -26.08
C ILE A 48 15.93 -9.63 -25.65
N ARG A 49 15.53 -10.47 -26.62
CA ARG A 49 14.72 -11.67 -26.38
C ARG A 49 15.39 -12.62 -25.38
N GLU A 50 16.68 -12.87 -25.54
CA GLU A 50 17.42 -13.84 -24.72
C GLU A 50 17.41 -13.41 -23.25
N GLU A 51 17.69 -12.13 -22.95
CA GLU A 51 17.73 -11.60 -21.60
C GLU A 51 16.34 -11.50 -20.97
N VAL A 52 15.29 -11.25 -21.78
CA VAL A 52 13.90 -11.28 -21.32
C VAL A 52 13.50 -12.70 -20.92
N ILE A 53 13.80 -13.70 -21.75
CA ILE A 53 13.52 -15.11 -21.44
C ILE A 53 14.30 -15.55 -20.21
N GLU A 54 15.58 -15.20 -20.12
CA GLU A 54 16.42 -15.50 -18.96
C GLU A 54 15.84 -14.87 -17.68
N GLY A 55 15.47 -13.59 -17.71
CA GLY A 55 14.84 -12.92 -16.58
C GLY A 55 13.51 -13.56 -16.17
N ILE A 56 12.69 -13.98 -17.13
CA ILE A 56 11.41 -14.66 -16.84
C ILE A 56 11.64 -16.02 -16.18
N ASN A 57 12.64 -16.77 -16.63
CA ASN A 57 13.01 -18.06 -16.03
C ASN A 57 13.49 -17.93 -14.58
N ARG A 58 13.98 -16.75 -14.18
CA ARG A 58 14.36 -16.45 -12.80
C ARG A 58 13.19 -16.12 -11.88
N LEU A 59 11.99 -15.86 -12.41
CA LEU A 59 10.84 -15.55 -11.56
C LEU A 59 10.58 -16.69 -10.56
N PRO A 60 10.34 -16.38 -9.27
CA PRO A 60 9.89 -15.09 -8.75
C PRO A 60 11.00 -14.12 -8.30
N PHE A 61 12.28 -14.40 -8.54
CA PHE A 61 13.34 -13.43 -8.25
C PHE A 61 13.25 -12.25 -9.22
N LEU A 62 13.32 -11.03 -8.68
CA LEU A 62 13.16 -9.82 -9.48
C LEU A 62 14.44 -9.51 -10.24
N SER A 63 14.29 -9.16 -11.50
CA SER A 63 15.40 -8.76 -12.34
C SER A 63 15.05 -7.53 -13.18
N LEU A 64 16.09 -6.84 -13.62
CA LEU A 64 16.00 -5.68 -14.48
C LEU A 64 17.00 -5.84 -15.62
N ILE A 65 16.52 -5.76 -16.86
CA ILE A 65 17.38 -5.71 -18.04
C ILE A 65 17.76 -4.27 -18.24
N ALA A 66 19.04 -3.98 -18.35
CA ALA A 66 19.57 -2.67 -18.68
C ALA A 66 20.31 -2.75 -20.01
N TYR A 67 20.04 -1.81 -20.91
CA TYR A 67 20.64 -1.80 -22.24
C TYR A 67 20.99 -0.38 -22.73
N ALA A 68 21.98 -0.30 -23.60
CA ALA A 68 22.41 0.92 -24.27
C ALA A 68 23.13 0.64 -25.59
N ASP A 69 23.11 1.63 -26.48
CA ASP A 69 23.77 1.56 -27.79
C ASP A 69 25.27 1.92 -27.74
N THR A 70 25.83 2.08 -26.54
CA THR A 70 27.26 2.40 -26.32
C THR A 70 27.83 1.48 -25.25
N LEU A 71 29.13 1.15 -25.35
CA LEU A 71 29.82 0.31 -24.35
C LEU A 71 29.99 0.97 -22.97
N ASN A 72 30.04 2.30 -22.90
CA ASN A 72 30.25 3.06 -21.66
C ASN A 72 29.12 4.05 -21.39
N PRO A 73 27.89 3.58 -21.14
CA PRO A 73 26.74 4.45 -20.98
C PRO A 73 26.80 5.23 -19.66
N THR A 74 26.40 6.50 -19.73
CA THR A 74 26.09 7.33 -18.56
C THR A 74 24.61 7.24 -18.16
N GLN A 75 23.77 6.69 -19.04
CA GLN A 75 22.34 6.49 -18.87
C GLN A 75 21.96 5.14 -19.47
N LEU A 76 21.11 4.38 -18.77
CA LEU A 76 20.63 3.07 -19.23
C LEU A 76 19.12 3.11 -19.45
N ASN A 77 18.71 2.54 -20.58
CA ASN A 77 17.32 2.12 -20.75
C ASN A 77 17.12 0.83 -19.97
N TYR A 78 15.91 0.62 -19.44
CA TYR A 78 15.64 -0.61 -18.73
C TYR A 78 14.26 -1.20 -18.99
N VAL A 79 14.20 -2.54 -18.93
CA VAL A 79 12.98 -3.33 -18.92
C VAL A 79 12.90 -4.09 -17.60
N PRO A 80 11.93 -3.79 -16.72
CA PRO A 80 11.75 -4.55 -15.50
C PRO A 80 11.07 -5.88 -15.81
N ILE A 81 11.57 -6.98 -15.25
CA ILE A 81 10.89 -8.28 -15.26
C ILE A 81 9.90 -8.29 -14.10
N ASP A 82 8.78 -7.61 -14.29
CA ASP A 82 7.72 -7.46 -13.30
C ASP A 82 6.68 -8.59 -13.45
N PRO A 83 6.46 -9.45 -12.43
CA PRO A 83 5.48 -10.54 -12.49
C PRO A 83 4.03 -10.07 -12.68
N GLY A 84 3.74 -8.80 -12.43
CA GLY A 84 2.44 -8.18 -12.65
C GLY A 84 2.32 -7.42 -13.96
N ASP A 85 3.36 -7.42 -14.80
CA ASP A 85 3.30 -6.88 -16.15
C ASP A 85 2.64 -7.87 -17.10
N SER A 86 1.78 -7.37 -17.98
CA SER A 86 1.03 -8.18 -18.93
C SER A 86 1.88 -8.72 -20.08
N ILE A 87 2.89 -7.99 -20.55
CA ILE A 87 3.81 -8.48 -21.58
C ILE A 87 4.70 -9.56 -20.99
N ILE A 88 5.26 -9.33 -19.81
CA ILE A 88 6.03 -10.34 -19.10
C ILE A 88 5.18 -11.58 -18.83
N GLU A 89 3.91 -11.41 -18.43
CA GLU A 89 2.99 -12.55 -18.25
C GLU A 89 2.69 -13.29 -19.56
N ALA A 90 2.54 -12.58 -20.68
CA ALA A 90 2.27 -13.18 -21.99
C ALA A 90 3.42 -14.06 -22.47
N ILE A 91 4.66 -13.59 -22.29
CA ILE A 91 5.86 -14.38 -22.60
C ILE A 91 5.96 -15.55 -21.62
N ARG A 92 5.77 -15.30 -20.32
CA ARG A 92 5.85 -16.34 -19.29
C ARG A 92 4.86 -17.48 -19.53
N ILE A 93 3.60 -17.18 -19.86
CA ILE A 93 2.61 -18.23 -20.14
C ILE A 93 2.94 -18.96 -21.45
N GLY A 94 3.46 -18.27 -22.47
CA GLY A 94 3.93 -18.92 -23.69
C GLY A 94 5.04 -19.94 -23.40
N LEU A 95 6.04 -19.57 -22.57
CA LEU A 95 7.12 -20.46 -22.15
C LEU A 95 6.61 -21.63 -21.29
N GLU A 96 5.67 -21.38 -20.38
CA GLU A 96 5.08 -22.40 -19.48
C GLU A 96 4.37 -23.53 -20.24
N TYR A 97 3.72 -23.20 -21.37
CA TYR A 97 2.94 -24.13 -22.18
C TYR A 97 3.57 -24.47 -23.55
N ASP A 98 4.81 -24.05 -23.79
CA ASP A 98 5.54 -24.30 -25.05
C ASP A 98 4.82 -23.77 -26.31
N PHE A 99 4.27 -22.55 -26.21
CA PHE A 99 3.65 -21.85 -27.34
C PHE A 99 4.64 -20.89 -28.03
N PRO A 100 4.56 -20.73 -29.37
CA PRO A 100 5.37 -19.75 -30.09
C PRO A 100 5.15 -18.32 -29.57
N ILE A 101 6.25 -17.60 -29.35
CA ILE A 101 6.27 -16.21 -28.88
C ILE A 101 7.05 -15.35 -29.86
N GLU A 102 6.47 -14.22 -30.26
CA GLU A 102 7.05 -13.30 -31.23
C GLU A 102 7.19 -11.89 -30.65
N PHE A 103 8.43 -11.39 -30.67
CA PHE A 103 8.81 -10.05 -30.23
C PHE A 103 8.76 -9.13 -31.44
N ILE A 104 7.71 -8.32 -31.54
CA ILE A 104 7.38 -7.63 -32.78
C ILE A 104 7.53 -6.11 -32.70
N ASP A 105 8.16 -5.58 -31.65
CA ASP A 105 8.39 -4.15 -31.49
C ASP A 105 9.77 -3.70 -32.02
N LEU A 106 9.88 -2.41 -32.30
CA LEU A 106 11.12 -1.78 -32.78
C LEU A 106 11.89 -1.17 -31.62
N SER A 107 13.18 -1.51 -31.49
CA SER A 107 14.07 -0.82 -30.56
C SER A 107 14.43 0.56 -31.10
N VAL A 108 14.15 1.61 -30.32
CA VAL A 108 14.38 3.01 -30.68
C VAL A 108 15.24 3.71 -29.63
N LYS A 109 16.22 4.50 -30.09
CA LYS A 109 17.13 5.26 -29.21
C LYS A 109 16.43 6.43 -28.53
N ASP A 110 16.81 6.74 -27.29
CA ASP A 110 16.31 7.89 -26.52
C ASP A 110 14.79 8.05 -26.57
N TYR A 111 14.07 6.96 -26.35
CA TYR A 111 12.62 7.01 -26.32
C TYR A 111 12.17 7.61 -24.97
N ALA A 112 11.27 8.60 -25.02
CA ALA A 112 10.83 9.34 -23.84
C ALA A 112 9.38 9.76 -24.00
N PRO A 113 8.42 8.85 -23.78
CA PRO A 113 7.01 9.17 -23.87
C PRO A 113 6.57 10.28 -22.92
N PRO A 114 5.63 11.15 -23.33
CA PRO A 114 4.93 12.04 -22.41
C PRO A 114 4.11 11.23 -21.39
N LEU A 115 3.96 11.77 -20.19
CA LEU A 115 3.21 11.14 -19.12
C LEU A 115 1.72 11.53 -19.17
N PHE A 116 0.84 10.53 -19.11
CA PHE A 116 -0.62 10.68 -19.08
C PHE A 116 -1.21 10.25 -17.74
N ARG A 117 -2.22 10.99 -17.27
CA ARG A 117 -3.04 10.57 -16.12
C ARG A 117 -4.20 9.72 -16.62
N LEU A 118 -4.04 8.40 -16.48
CA LEU A 118 -5.06 7.42 -16.86
C LEU A 118 -5.85 6.92 -15.64
N PRO A 119 -7.07 6.38 -15.86
CA PRO A 119 -7.83 5.76 -14.78
C PRO A 119 -7.14 4.52 -14.23
N ASP A 120 -7.57 4.13 -13.02
CA ASP A 120 -7.10 2.95 -12.30
C ASP A 120 -7.45 1.66 -13.06
N ASP A 121 -6.49 0.74 -13.17
CA ASP A 121 -6.65 -0.55 -13.85
C ASP A 121 -7.72 -1.42 -13.17
N TYR A 122 -7.99 -1.19 -11.88
CA TYR A 122 -9.04 -1.91 -11.15
C TYR A 122 -10.44 -1.79 -11.79
N SER A 123 -10.71 -0.67 -12.49
CA SER A 123 -12.00 -0.43 -13.15
C SER A 123 -12.33 -1.43 -14.27
N ILE A 124 -11.31 -2.14 -14.79
CA ILE A 124 -11.47 -3.19 -15.80
C ILE A 124 -12.36 -4.33 -15.28
N ASN A 125 -12.32 -4.63 -13.99
CA ASN A 125 -13.13 -5.69 -13.40
C ASN A 125 -14.64 -5.44 -13.58
N ASP A 126 -15.05 -4.18 -13.51
CA ASP A 126 -16.46 -3.79 -13.65
C ASP A 126 -16.81 -3.43 -15.09
N LEU A 127 -15.92 -2.79 -15.84
CA LEU A 127 -16.18 -2.30 -17.20
C LEU A 127 -15.94 -3.37 -18.29
N GLY A 128 -14.98 -4.26 -18.08
CA GLY A 128 -14.41 -5.13 -19.11
C GLY A 128 -13.46 -4.39 -20.04
N VAL A 129 -12.54 -5.13 -20.67
CA VAL A 129 -11.45 -4.55 -21.46
C VAL A 129 -11.95 -3.73 -22.66
N LYS A 130 -13.03 -4.14 -23.31
CA LYS A 130 -13.57 -3.45 -24.50
C LYS A 130 -14.02 -2.02 -24.17
N LEU A 131 -14.90 -1.85 -23.19
CA LEU A 131 -15.42 -0.53 -22.80
C LEU A 131 -14.32 0.33 -22.17
N PHE A 132 -13.43 -0.29 -21.38
CA PHE A 132 -12.27 0.39 -20.83
C PHE A 132 -11.39 0.94 -21.96
N TYR A 133 -11.06 0.10 -22.95
CA TYR A 133 -10.27 0.49 -24.11
C TYR A 133 -10.91 1.63 -24.91
N GLU A 134 -12.21 1.53 -25.24
CA GLU A 134 -12.93 2.56 -25.98
C GLU A 134 -12.81 3.94 -25.31
N LYS A 135 -12.88 4.00 -23.98
CA LYS A 135 -12.74 5.27 -23.24
C LYS A 135 -11.32 5.82 -23.21
N ILE A 136 -10.32 4.95 -23.21
CA ILE A 136 -8.92 5.39 -23.24
C ILE A 136 -8.50 5.78 -24.66
N SER A 137 -8.93 5.04 -25.69
CA SER A 137 -8.63 5.39 -27.08
C SER A 137 -9.27 6.73 -27.47
N GLU A 138 -10.49 7.03 -27.01
CA GLU A 138 -11.10 8.37 -27.12
C GLU A 138 -10.19 9.48 -26.54
N HIS A 139 -9.51 9.22 -25.42
CA HIS A 139 -8.59 10.17 -24.78
C HIS A 139 -7.29 10.33 -25.57
N PHE A 140 -6.69 9.23 -26.03
CA PHE A 140 -5.48 9.29 -26.86
C PHE A 140 -5.76 9.94 -28.21
N ASN A 141 -6.92 9.69 -28.82
CA ASN A 141 -7.30 10.27 -30.10
C ASN A 141 -7.33 11.80 -30.08
N LYS A 142 -7.83 12.39 -28.99
CA LYS A 142 -7.86 13.84 -28.79
C LYS A 142 -6.48 14.47 -28.54
N ASN A 143 -5.51 13.72 -28.01
CA ASN A 143 -4.25 14.29 -27.52
C ASN A 143 -3.01 13.90 -28.33
N LEU A 144 -3.02 12.75 -29.02
CA LEU A 144 -1.86 12.18 -29.71
C LEU A 144 -2.13 11.89 -31.19
N THR A 145 -3.29 11.34 -31.50
CA THR A 145 -3.56 10.79 -32.84
C THR A 145 -3.64 11.87 -33.91
N GLU A 146 -4.15 13.07 -33.62
CA GLU A 146 -4.18 14.19 -34.57
C GLU A 146 -2.77 14.58 -35.08
N LYS A 147 -1.78 14.65 -34.18
CA LYS A 147 -0.39 14.92 -34.57
C LYS A 147 0.17 13.79 -35.42
N LYS A 148 -0.03 12.53 -35.00
CA LYS A 148 0.46 11.35 -35.74
C LYS A 148 -0.16 11.26 -37.14
N ILE A 149 -1.44 11.57 -37.31
CA ILE A 149 -2.13 11.58 -38.61
C ILE A 149 -1.45 12.51 -39.62
N LEU A 150 -0.93 13.67 -39.19
CA LEU A 150 -0.30 14.65 -40.08
C LEU A 150 1.09 14.24 -40.58
N ILE A 151 1.79 13.36 -39.85
CA ILE A 151 3.19 13.00 -40.11
C ILE A 151 3.37 11.53 -40.53
N ARG A 152 2.40 10.65 -40.27
CA ARG A 152 2.52 9.19 -40.51
C ARG A 152 2.86 8.78 -41.95
N ASP A 153 2.42 9.58 -42.93
CA ASP A 153 2.67 9.33 -44.35
C ASP A 153 4.04 9.88 -44.80
N LYS A 154 4.73 10.67 -43.96
CA LYS A 154 6.04 11.27 -44.23
C LYS A 154 7.21 10.48 -43.61
N ILE A 155 6.91 9.53 -42.72
CA ILE A 155 7.92 8.73 -42.01
C ILE A 155 8.01 7.37 -42.69
N SER A 156 9.20 7.02 -43.19
CA SER A 156 9.50 5.70 -43.75
C SER A 156 10.33 4.88 -42.76
N LEU A 157 9.90 3.64 -42.52
CA LEU A 157 10.57 2.69 -41.64
C LEU A 157 11.82 2.12 -42.31
N GLU A 158 11.77 1.84 -43.61
CA GLU A 158 12.91 1.42 -44.42
C GLU A 158 14.04 2.47 -44.42
N GLN A 159 13.69 3.75 -44.59
CA GLN A 159 14.67 4.84 -44.48
C GLN A 159 15.30 4.92 -43.09
N TYR A 160 14.51 4.72 -42.03
CA TYR A 160 15.02 4.70 -40.65
C TYR A 160 15.97 3.53 -40.41
N LEU A 161 15.62 2.33 -40.83
CA LEU A 161 16.43 1.13 -40.64
C LEU A 161 17.74 1.19 -41.47
N ASN A 162 17.67 1.71 -42.69
CA ASN A 162 18.86 1.92 -43.53
C ASN A 162 19.82 2.97 -42.95
N THR A 163 19.30 4.00 -42.29
CA THR A 163 20.13 5.04 -41.66
C THR A 163 20.74 4.58 -40.34
N GLN A 164 20.10 3.70 -39.56
CA GLN A 164 20.73 3.08 -38.38
C GLN A 164 21.96 2.23 -38.74
N ASN A 165 22.02 1.67 -39.96
CA ASN A 165 23.17 0.92 -40.45
C ASN A 165 24.35 1.81 -40.92
N GLN A 166 24.16 3.12 -41.01
CA GLN A 166 25.18 4.08 -41.48
C GLN A 166 25.59 5.00 -40.32
N GLU A 167 26.88 5.04 -39.97
CA GLU A 167 27.43 5.77 -38.81
C GLU A 167 27.21 7.32 -38.82
N ASN A 168 26.58 7.90 -39.85
CA ASN A 168 26.58 9.36 -40.09
C ASN A 168 25.19 10.02 -40.28
N SER A 169 24.11 9.46 -39.74
CA SER A 169 22.76 10.05 -39.88
C SER A 169 22.10 10.39 -38.54
N GLU A 170 22.48 11.51 -37.94
CA GLU A 170 21.87 12.06 -36.71
C GLU A 170 20.60 12.89 -37.01
N ARG A 171 19.56 12.28 -37.61
CA ARG A 171 18.21 12.89 -37.48
C ARG A 171 17.67 12.48 -36.11
N ASP A 172 17.52 13.45 -35.21
CA ASP A 172 16.79 13.21 -33.96
C ASP A 172 15.29 13.12 -34.27
N TYR A 173 14.71 11.95 -34.03
CA TYR A 173 13.29 11.69 -34.22
C TYR A 173 12.55 12.06 -32.94
N ASP A 174 11.46 12.81 -33.07
CA ASP A 174 10.63 13.12 -31.92
C ASP A 174 9.87 11.87 -31.42
N PHE A 175 9.27 11.97 -30.23
CA PHE A 175 8.51 10.87 -29.65
C PHE A 175 7.39 10.33 -30.56
N SER A 176 6.65 11.21 -31.24
CA SER A 176 5.54 10.83 -32.10
C SER A 176 6.02 10.10 -33.37
N GLU A 177 7.15 10.53 -33.92
CA GLU A 177 7.80 9.87 -35.05
C GLU A 177 8.35 8.49 -34.67
N LYS A 178 8.99 8.37 -33.49
CA LYS A 178 9.46 7.09 -32.94
C LYS A 178 8.30 6.11 -32.74
N ASP A 179 7.18 6.57 -32.19
CA ASP A 179 5.96 5.76 -32.06
C ASP A 179 5.44 5.25 -33.41
N ILE A 180 5.43 6.11 -34.43
CA ILE A 180 4.98 5.72 -35.78
C ILE A 180 5.88 4.63 -36.36
N LEU A 181 7.20 4.74 -36.17
CA LEU A 181 8.15 3.72 -36.60
C LEU A 181 7.88 2.37 -35.91
N ARG A 182 7.67 2.37 -34.58
CA ARG A 182 7.29 1.18 -33.79
C ARG A 182 5.97 0.57 -34.28
N GLU A 183 4.96 1.41 -34.49
CA GLU A 183 3.62 0.98 -34.94
C GLU A 183 3.64 0.39 -36.36
N LYS A 184 4.42 0.97 -37.28
CA LYS A 184 4.65 0.41 -38.63
C LYS A 184 5.36 -0.94 -38.57
N TYR A 185 6.39 -1.05 -37.72
CA TYR A 185 7.16 -2.28 -37.54
C TYR A 185 6.27 -3.41 -36.99
N MET A 186 5.51 -3.16 -35.92
CA MET A 186 4.53 -4.10 -35.36
C MET A 186 3.46 -4.50 -36.40
N ALA A 187 2.92 -3.54 -37.16
CA ALA A 187 1.92 -3.82 -38.17
C ALA A 187 2.46 -4.69 -39.32
N SER A 188 3.71 -4.48 -39.75
CA SER A 188 4.39 -5.29 -40.78
C SER A 188 4.57 -6.74 -40.34
N HIS A 189 4.97 -6.98 -39.09
CA HIS A 189 5.03 -8.32 -38.51
C HIS A 189 3.66 -9.00 -38.44
N LEU A 190 2.65 -8.31 -37.91
CA LEU A 190 1.30 -8.86 -37.82
C LEU A 190 0.72 -9.18 -39.19
N GLN A 191 0.94 -8.35 -40.21
CA GLN A 191 0.47 -8.58 -41.57
C GLN A 191 1.01 -9.89 -42.16
N ARG A 192 2.26 -10.24 -41.85
CA ARG A 192 2.90 -11.50 -42.28
C ARG A 192 2.39 -12.71 -41.49
N MET A 193 2.09 -12.53 -40.20
CA MET A 193 1.62 -13.60 -39.32
C MET A 193 0.14 -13.94 -39.49
N MET A 194 -0.70 -12.94 -39.82
CA MET A 194 -2.14 -13.12 -40.02
C MET A 194 -2.53 -14.24 -41.01
N PRO A 195 -1.84 -14.46 -42.15
CA PRO A 195 -2.14 -15.61 -43.02
C PRO A 195 -1.57 -16.94 -42.52
N LEU A 196 -0.58 -16.94 -41.61
CA LEU A 196 0.10 -18.13 -41.11
C LEU A 196 -0.62 -18.77 -39.90
N TYR A 197 -1.31 -17.95 -39.10
CA TYR A 197 -1.93 -18.38 -37.85
C TYR A 197 -3.44 -18.11 -37.83
N HIS A 198 -4.23 -19.01 -37.23
CA HIS A 198 -5.68 -18.86 -37.14
C HIS A 198 -6.10 -17.97 -35.97
N ARG A 199 -5.30 -17.94 -34.90
CA ARG A 199 -5.55 -17.14 -33.69
C ARG A 199 -4.24 -16.56 -33.18
N ILE A 200 -4.10 -15.25 -33.28
CA ILE A 200 -2.95 -14.51 -32.75
C ILE A 200 -3.39 -13.83 -31.45
N LEU A 201 -2.68 -14.05 -30.35
CA LEU A 201 -2.85 -13.26 -29.12
C LEU A 201 -1.81 -12.15 -29.11
N PHE A 202 -2.25 -10.89 -29.17
CA PHE A 202 -1.35 -9.73 -29.22
C PHE A 202 -1.48 -8.88 -27.96
N VAL A 203 -0.40 -8.72 -27.21
CA VAL A 203 -0.35 -7.88 -26.00
C VAL A 203 0.46 -6.62 -26.29
N VAL A 204 -0.21 -5.48 -26.22
CA VAL A 204 0.33 -4.19 -26.68
C VAL A 204 -0.12 -3.05 -25.80
N GLY A 205 0.75 -2.08 -25.58
CA GLY A 205 0.48 -0.80 -24.99
C GLY A 205 -0.71 -0.12 -25.65
N MET A 206 -1.68 0.27 -24.83
CA MET A 206 -2.99 0.74 -25.27
C MET A 206 -2.94 1.94 -26.24
N ALA A 207 -1.86 2.73 -26.20
CA ALA A 207 -1.66 3.91 -27.06
C ALA A 207 -1.32 3.56 -28.52
N HIS A 208 -0.88 2.34 -28.80
CA HIS A 208 -0.37 1.95 -30.12
C HIS A 208 -1.44 1.27 -31.00
N TRP A 209 -2.44 0.62 -30.39
CA TRP A 209 -3.35 -0.27 -31.13
C TRP A 209 -4.15 0.43 -32.25
N GLU A 210 -4.66 1.65 -32.04
CA GLU A 210 -5.45 2.35 -33.09
C GLU A 210 -4.63 2.60 -34.37
N ASN A 211 -3.35 2.97 -34.22
CA ASN A 211 -2.48 3.20 -35.38
C ASN A 211 -2.00 1.90 -36.02
N ILE A 212 -1.69 0.87 -35.23
CA ILE A 212 -1.40 -0.46 -35.77
C ILE A 212 -2.58 -0.96 -36.60
N LYS A 213 -3.80 -0.85 -36.06
CA LYS A 213 -5.03 -1.20 -36.77
C LYS A 213 -5.19 -0.39 -38.06
N TYR A 214 -4.93 0.92 -38.03
CA TYR A 214 -4.95 1.76 -39.23
C TYR A 214 -4.02 1.20 -40.33
N TYR A 215 -2.78 0.83 -39.98
CA TYR A 215 -1.85 0.25 -40.94
C TYR A 215 -2.32 -1.12 -41.45
N LEU A 216 -2.86 -1.98 -40.59
CA LEU A 216 -3.43 -3.27 -40.99
C LEU A 216 -4.67 -3.14 -41.91
N GLU A 217 -5.36 -2.00 -41.87
CA GLU A 217 -6.46 -1.64 -42.78
C GLU A 217 -5.96 -0.98 -44.08
N ASN A 218 -4.74 -0.44 -44.09
CA ASN A 218 -4.08 0.20 -45.25
C ASN A 218 -2.71 -0.45 -45.54
N PRO A 219 -2.68 -1.73 -45.98
CA PRO A 219 -1.45 -2.49 -46.26
C PRO A 219 -0.43 -1.80 -47.18
N ASP A 220 -0.90 -0.97 -48.11
CA ASP A 220 -0.08 -0.21 -49.06
C ASP A 220 0.85 0.82 -48.38
N LYS A 221 0.55 1.17 -47.13
CA LYS A 221 1.33 2.10 -46.31
C LYS A 221 2.36 1.42 -45.41
N ILE A 222 2.37 0.09 -45.39
CA ILE A 222 3.32 -0.71 -44.64
C ILE A 222 4.42 -1.15 -45.59
N GLU A 223 5.66 -0.89 -45.20
CA GLU A 223 6.83 -1.43 -45.89
C GLU A 223 7.03 -2.88 -45.42
N ASN A 224 7.27 -3.80 -46.35
CA ASN A 224 7.60 -5.18 -46.00
C ASN A 224 9.09 -5.23 -45.64
N VAL A 225 9.39 -5.22 -44.35
CA VAL A 225 10.76 -5.14 -43.85
C VAL A 225 11.14 -6.39 -43.07
N GLU A 226 12.09 -7.16 -43.63
CA GLU A 226 12.86 -8.19 -42.93
C GLU A 226 14.21 -7.61 -42.52
N TYR A 227 14.25 -6.86 -41.43
CA TYR A 227 15.50 -6.45 -40.83
C TYR A 227 15.65 -7.10 -39.46
N ASN A 228 16.74 -7.85 -39.30
CA ASN A 228 17.23 -8.24 -38.00
C ASN A 228 17.63 -6.97 -37.25
N LEU A 229 17.09 -6.79 -36.05
CA LEU A 229 17.46 -5.65 -35.21
C LEU A 229 18.93 -5.79 -34.80
N ILE A 230 19.65 -4.67 -34.83
CA ILE A 230 21.05 -4.64 -34.40
C ILE A 230 21.09 -4.92 -32.89
N PRO A 231 21.93 -5.86 -32.42
CA PRO A 231 22.16 -6.05 -30.99
C PRO A 231 22.67 -4.76 -30.34
N HIS A 232 22.18 -4.44 -29.15
CA HIS A 232 22.71 -3.32 -28.38
C HIS A 232 24.17 -3.59 -27.99
N GLN A 233 25.01 -2.55 -27.98
CA GLN A 233 26.42 -2.70 -27.58
C GLN A 233 26.56 -3.11 -26.11
N TYR A 234 25.59 -2.73 -25.28
CA TYR A 234 25.50 -3.09 -23.88
C TYR A 234 24.10 -3.64 -23.61
N VAL A 235 24.02 -4.89 -23.15
CA VAL A 235 22.83 -5.49 -22.54
C VAL A 235 23.28 -6.27 -21.32
N LYS A 236 22.55 -6.11 -20.21
CA LYS A 236 22.84 -6.85 -18.98
C LYS A 236 21.60 -7.09 -18.15
N LEU A 237 21.48 -8.30 -17.63
CA LEU A 237 20.46 -8.67 -16.66
C LEU A 237 20.99 -8.48 -15.23
N TYR A 238 20.35 -7.60 -14.46
CA TYR A 238 20.65 -7.36 -13.06
C TYR A 238 19.66 -8.07 -12.14
N ASN A 239 20.16 -8.61 -11.03
CA ASN A 239 19.36 -9.02 -9.88
C ASN A 239 18.89 -7.80 -9.08
N ILE A 240 17.66 -7.85 -8.59
CA ILE A 240 17.08 -6.82 -7.70
C ILE A 240 16.71 -7.46 -6.37
N GLN A 241 17.24 -6.89 -5.28
CA GLN A 241 16.93 -7.33 -3.92
C GLN A 241 15.48 -7.06 -3.56
N SER A 242 14.91 -7.90 -2.71
CA SER A 242 13.51 -7.79 -2.30
C SER A 242 13.19 -6.50 -1.54
N SER A 243 14.19 -5.92 -0.84
CA SER A 243 14.08 -4.61 -0.19
C SER A 243 13.79 -3.48 -1.17
N ASP A 244 14.23 -3.66 -2.42
CA ASP A 244 14.20 -2.67 -3.48
C ASP A 244 13.03 -2.91 -4.44
N ALA A 245 12.24 -3.97 -4.21
CA ALA A 245 11.08 -4.35 -5.02
C ALA A 245 10.09 -3.18 -5.21
N ARG A 246 9.92 -2.32 -4.20
CA ARG A 246 9.05 -1.14 -4.28
C ARG A 246 9.46 -0.11 -5.32
N PHE A 247 10.74 -0.09 -5.71
CA PHE A 247 11.25 0.84 -6.72
C PHE A 247 11.14 0.26 -8.14
N LEU A 248 11.16 -1.08 -8.26
CA LEU A 248 10.99 -1.78 -9.53
C LEU A 248 9.51 -1.92 -9.92
N LEU A 249 8.69 -2.38 -8.97
CA LEU A 249 7.28 -2.71 -9.17
C LEU A 249 6.41 -1.45 -9.08
N ARG A 250 5.45 -1.30 -10.01
CA ARG A 250 4.47 -0.19 -9.95
C ARG A 250 3.24 -0.51 -9.12
N GLU A 251 3.03 -1.77 -8.83
CA GLU A 251 2.00 -2.26 -7.93
C GLU A 251 2.62 -2.46 -6.53
N LEU A 252 1.79 -2.52 -5.47
CA LEU A 252 2.32 -2.82 -4.14
C LEU A 252 3.09 -4.15 -4.18
N PRO A 253 4.35 -4.24 -3.70
CA PRO A 253 5.10 -5.48 -3.70
C PRO A 253 4.35 -6.64 -3.02
N TYR A 254 3.57 -6.34 -1.97
CA TYR A 254 2.70 -7.32 -1.33
C TYR A 254 1.62 -7.89 -2.27
N ASN A 255 1.04 -7.05 -3.13
CA ASN A 255 0.08 -7.50 -4.15
C ASN A 255 0.75 -8.42 -5.17
N THR A 256 1.94 -8.04 -5.69
CA THR A 256 2.70 -8.88 -6.64
C THR A 256 3.12 -10.20 -5.99
N TYR A 257 3.56 -10.19 -4.74
CA TYR A 257 3.84 -11.40 -3.97
C TYR A 257 2.59 -12.31 -3.90
N LYS A 258 1.44 -11.75 -3.53
CA LYS A 258 0.19 -12.52 -3.43
C LYS A 258 -0.31 -13.02 -4.78
N TRP A 259 -0.07 -12.28 -5.87
CA TRP A 259 -0.34 -12.73 -7.23
C TRP A 259 0.52 -13.93 -7.61
N ASN A 260 1.83 -13.87 -7.37
CA ASN A 260 2.73 -14.99 -7.62
C ASN A 260 2.33 -16.24 -6.82
N LYS A 261 1.98 -16.07 -5.54
CA LYS A 261 1.47 -17.18 -4.72
C LYS A 261 0.12 -17.71 -5.22
N PHE A 262 -0.74 -16.81 -5.73
CA PHE A 262 -2.05 -17.19 -6.22
C PHE A 262 -1.97 -18.10 -7.46
N LYS A 263 -0.90 -18.00 -8.26
CA LYS A 263 -0.63 -18.88 -9.41
C LYS A 263 -0.55 -20.37 -9.05
N GLU A 264 -0.15 -20.71 -7.82
CA GLU A 264 -0.12 -22.10 -7.33
C GLU A 264 -1.50 -22.78 -7.39
N LYS A 265 -2.60 -22.01 -7.36
CA LYS A 265 -3.96 -22.56 -7.43
C LYS A 265 -4.36 -23.06 -8.82
N TYR A 266 -3.62 -22.68 -9.85
CA TYR A 266 -3.85 -23.06 -11.23
C TYR A 266 -2.50 -23.34 -11.91
N SER A 267 -1.58 -23.98 -11.17
CA SER A 267 -0.38 -24.57 -11.74
C SER A 267 -0.75 -25.60 -12.80
N LYS A 268 0.19 -25.96 -13.68
CA LYS A 268 -0.01 -26.96 -14.74
C LYS A 268 -0.67 -28.24 -14.21
N ASP A 269 -0.15 -28.80 -13.12
CA ASP A 269 -0.71 -29.99 -12.46
C ASP A 269 -2.15 -29.78 -11.97
N LYS A 270 -2.46 -28.58 -11.46
CA LYS A 270 -3.80 -28.22 -10.98
C LYS A 270 -4.79 -27.97 -12.11
N LEU A 271 -4.32 -27.53 -13.27
CA LEU A 271 -5.18 -27.36 -14.44
C LEU A 271 -5.66 -28.70 -15.00
N GLU A 272 -4.89 -29.78 -14.84
CA GLU A 272 -5.32 -31.14 -15.24
C GLU A 272 -6.52 -31.64 -14.40
N GLU A 273 -6.69 -31.12 -13.19
CA GLU A 273 -7.84 -31.41 -12.31
C GLU A 273 -9.09 -30.60 -12.68
N ILE A 274 -8.99 -29.58 -13.54
CA ILE A 274 -10.11 -28.69 -13.89
C ILE A 274 -10.92 -29.30 -15.05
N GLU A 275 -12.18 -29.62 -14.78
CA GLU A 275 -13.06 -30.26 -15.77
C GLU A 275 -13.64 -29.27 -16.80
N SER A 276 -13.75 -27.98 -16.45
CA SER A 276 -14.35 -26.97 -17.33
C SER A 276 -13.62 -25.62 -17.33
N PRO A 277 -13.55 -24.91 -18.47
CA PRO A 277 -13.00 -23.54 -18.54
C PRO A 277 -13.67 -22.56 -17.56
N THR A 278 -14.95 -22.77 -17.28
CA THR A 278 -15.72 -21.93 -16.34
C THR A 278 -15.20 -22.03 -14.90
N GLU A 279 -14.66 -23.18 -14.49
CA GLU A 279 -14.04 -23.35 -13.18
C GLU A 279 -12.71 -22.58 -13.09
N LEU A 280 -11.87 -22.66 -14.12
CA LEU A 280 -10.64 -21.86 -14.20
C LEU A 280 -10.93 -20.36 -14.13
N PHE A 281 -11.94 -19.86 -14.85
CA PHE A 281 -12.30 -18.45 -14.78
C PHE A 281 -12.84 -18.04 -13.41
N LYS A 282 -13.61 -18.90 -12.73
CA LYS A 282 -14.02 -18.67 -11.33
C LYS A 282 -12.81 -18.58 -10.39
N ILE A 283 -11.81 -19.44 -10.58
CA ILE A 283 -10.56 -19.37 -9.82
C ILE A 283 -9.92 -18.00 -10.09
N LEU A 284 -9.61 -17.66 -11.34
CA LEU A 284 -8.97 -16.39 -11.69
C LEU A 284 -9.74 -15.16 -11.16
N ASP A 285 -11.07 -15.17 -11.21
CA ASP A 285 -11.93 -14.10 -10.69
C ASP A 285 -12.03 -14.03 -9.16
N SER A 286 -11.66 -15.09 -8.46
CA SER A 286 -11.54 -15.07 -6.99
C SER A 286 -10.38 -14.18 -6.51
N TYR A 287 -9.41 -13.88 -7.38
CA TYR A 287 -8.31 -12.98 -7.02
C TYR A 287 -8.74 -11.52 -7.08
N LYS A 288 -8.67 -10.86 -5.92
CA LYS A 288 -8.98 -9.44 -5.76
C LYS A 288 -7.82 -8.74 -5.06
N LYS A 289 -7.16 -7.80 -5.75
CA LYS A 289 -6.09 -7.00 -5.13
C LYS A 289 -6.58 -6.14 -3.96
N THR A 290 -7.87 -5.77 -3.93
CA THR A 290 -8.51 -5.07 -2.81
C THR A 290 -8.54 -5.89 -1.51
N ASP A 291 -8.67 -7.22 -1.59
CA ASP A 291 -8.59 -8.08 -0.42
C ASP A 291 -7.21 -8.05 0.23
N ASN A 292 -6.15 -7.85 -0.57
CA ASN A 292 -4.80 -7.76 -0.06
C ASN A 292 -4.57 -6.44 0.69
N ILE A 293 -5.16 -5.33 0.23
CA ILE A 293 -5.14 -4.04 0.95
C ILE A 293 -5.80 -4.20 2.33
N ARG A 294 -6.96 -4.85 2.39
CA ARG A 294 -7.63 -5.18 3.66
C ARG A 294 -6.77 -6.07 4.55
N LYS A 295 -6.11 -7.09 3.98
CA LYS A 295 -5.20 -7.99 4.70
C LYS A 295 -3.98 -7.25 5.25
N ILE A 296 -3.43 -6.27 4.52
CA ILE A 296 -2.31 -5.46 5.02
C ILE A 296 -2.73 -4.78 6.32
N LEU A 297 -3.81 -3.98 6.29
CA LEU A 297 -4.25 -3.22 7.45
C LEU A 297 -4.65 -4.13 8.63
N LEU A 298 -5.42 -5.19 8.39
CA LEU A 298 -5.84 -6.10 9.46
C LEU A 298 -4.67 -6.92 10.05
N LYS A 299 -3.75 -7.39 9.21
CA LYS A 299 -2.58 -8.12 9.72
C LYS A 299 -1.63 -7.20 10.48
N THR A 300 -1.45 -5.97 9.99
CA THR A 300 -0.66 -4.95 10.69
C THR A 300 -1.25 -4.64 12.06
N LYS A 301 -2.58 -4.56 12.20
CA LYS A 301 -3.24 -4.48 13.51
C LYS A 301 -2.75 -5.56 14.47
N TYR A 302 -2.84 -6.83 14.11
CA TYR A 302 -2.41 -7.90 15.04
C TYR A 302 -0.93 -7.79 15.39
N LEU A 303 -0.08 -7.48 14.40
CA LEU A 303 1.36 -7.28 14.63
C LEU A 303 1.64 -6.06 15.51
N TYR A 304 0.82 -5.02 15.42
CA TYR A 304 0.91 -3.80 16.22
C TYR A 304 0.50 -4.09 17.67
N GLU A 305 -0.66 -4.70 17.87
CA GLU A 305 -1.17 -5.07 19.20
C GLU A 305 -0.23 -6.06 19.91
N GLU A 306 0.38 -6.98 19.17
CA GLU A 306 1.35 -7.92 19.71
C GLU A 306 2.65 -7.23 20.15
N GLU A 307 3.19 -6.34 19.32
CA GLU A 307 4.47 -5.66 19.57
C GLU A 307 4.33 -4.56 20.62
N PHE A 308 3.31 -3.70 20.54
CA PHE A 308 3.14 -2.49 21.34
C PHE A 308 2.20 -2.64 22.53
N LYS A 309 1.44 -3.73 22.60
CA LYS A 309 0.38 -3.95 23.61
C LYS A 309 -0.73 -2.90 23.62
N GLU A 310 -0.76 -2.07 22.59
CA GLU A 310 -1.82 -1.08 22.36
C GLU A 310 -2.90 -1.63 21.43
N PHE A 311 -4.16 -1.32 21.72
CA PHE A 311 -5.30 -1.83 20.96
C PHE A 311 -5.76 -0.89 19.83
N VAL A 312 -6.00 -1.48 18.66
CA VAL A 312 -6.65 -0.77 17.54
C VAL A 312 -8.11 -1.19 17.47
N ASP A 313 -8.98 -0.37 18.04
CA ASP A 313 -10.41 -0.63 18.08
C ASP A 313 -11.07 -0.64 16.68
N LEU A 314 -12.31 -1.17 16.61
CA LEU A 314 -13.06 -1.29 15.37
C LEU A 314 -13.45 0.08 14.76
N HIS A 315 -13.61 1.11 15.59
CA HIS A 315 -13.94 2.46 15.13
C HIS A 315 -12.72 3.11 14.45
N LYS A 316 -11.51 2.98 15.03
CA LYS A 316 -10.24 3.37 14.41
C LYS A 316 -10.04 2.64 13.09
N LEU A 317 -10.24 1.31 13.04
CA LEU A 317 -10.16 0.55 11.78
C LEU A 317 -11.16 1.04 10.73
N LYS A 318 -12.44 1.24 11.09
CA LYS A 318 -13.45 1.76 10.17
C LYS A 318 -13.05 3.14 9.63
N THR A 319 -12.54 4.00 10.51
CA THR A 319 -12.07 5.34 10.15
C THR A 319 -10.86 5.26 9.24
N LEU A 320 -9.94 4.34 9.48
CA LEU A 320 -8.76 4.09 8.66
C LEU A 320 -9.15 3.67 7.23
N PHE A 321 -10.07 2.71 7.07
CA PHE A 321 -10.57 2.32 5.74
C PHE A 321 -11.28 3.48 5.02
N GLN A 322 -12.13 4.21 5.75
CA GLN A 322 -12.86 5.35 5.18
C GLN A 322 -11.91 6.48 4.76
N TYR A 323 -10.94 6.82 5.60
CA TYR A 323 -9.96 7.86 5.35
C TYR A 323 -9.06 7.49 4.16
N SER A 324 -8.55 6.26 4.13
CA SER A 324 -7.76 5.75 3.00
C SER A 324 -8.52 5.84 1.68
N ARG A 325 -9.78 5.37 1.64
CA ARG A 325 -10.65 5.50 0.47
C ARG A 325 -10.86 6.96 0.06
N ASN A 326 -11.20 7.82 1.01
CA ASN A 326 -11.49 9.23 0.73
C ASN A 326 -10.24 9.95 0.21
N LEU A 327 -9.07 9.69 0.80
CA LEU A 327 -7.80 10.25 0.36
C LEU A 327 -7.49 9.83 -1.09
N SER A 328 -7.67 8.56 -1.45
CA SER A 328 -7.53 8.10 -2.84
C SER A 328 -8.46 8.83 -3.79
N LEU A 329 -9.73 9.02 -3.42
CA LEU A 329 -10.71 9.73 -4.24
C LEU A 329 -10.34 11.21 -4.44
N THR A 330 -9.78 11.88 -3.45
CA THR A 330 -9.31 13.28 -3.60
C THR A 330 -8.20 13.41 -4.64
N GLU A 331 -7.39 12.37 -4.81
CA GLU A 331 -6.35 12.29 -5.83
C GLU A 331 -6.81 11.59 -7.13
N LYS A 332 -8.13 11.45 -7.33
CA LYS A 332 -8.76 10.82 -8.50
C LYS A 332 -8.34 9.35 -8.73
N ARG A 333 -8.07 8.61 -7.66
CA ARG A 333 -7.75 7.18 -7.68
C ARG A 333 -8.89 6.35 -7.10
N LEU A 334 -9.08 5.14 -7.61
CA LEU A 334 -10.05 4.20 -7.05
C LEU A 334 -9.46 3.43 -5.87
N LEU A 335 -8.18 3.07 -5.95
CA LEU A 335 -7.48 2.34 -4.90
C LEU A 335 -6.34 3.14 -4.26
N PRO A 336 -6.04 2.88 -2.99
CA PRO A 336 -4.93 3.53 -2.31
C PRO A 336 -3.57 3.01 -2.78
N ASN A 337 -2.64 3.95 -3.01
CA ASN A 337 -1.22 3.63 -3.20
C ASN A 337 -0.48 3.53 -1.84
N LEU A 338 0.82 3.19 -1.88
CA LEU A 338 1.64 3.04 -0.67
C LEU A 338 1.60 4.30 0.21
N THR A 339 1.84 5.48 -0.38
CA THR A 339 1.83 6.76 0.34
C THR A 339 0.50 6.98 1.06
N GLN A 340 -0.63 6.77 0.38
CA GLN A 340 -1.96 6.97 0.95
C GLN A 340 -2.25 5.98 2.08
N LEU A 341 -1.82 4.72 1.95
CA LEU A 341 -1.95 3.73 3.03
C LEU A 341 -1.16 4.14 4.28
N VAL A 342 0.09 4.57 4.11
CA VAL A 342 0.98 4.95 5.21
C VAL A 342 0.53 6.25 5.86
N ILE A 343 0.12 7.28 5.09
CA ILE A 343 -0.46 8.52 5.62
C ILE A 343 -1.74 8.22 6.41
N SER A 344 -2.60 7.34 5.89
CA SER A 344 -3.83 6.96 6.58
C SER A 344 -3.53 6.26 7.90
N ALA A 345 -2.57 5.33 7.89
CA ALA A 345 -2.09 4.62 9.07
C ALA A 345 -1.55 5.59 10.13
N LYS A 346 -0.67 6.53 9.72
CA LYS A 346 -0.07 7.55 10.58
C LYS A 346 -1.09 8.44 11.27
N ASN A 347 -2.07 8.96 10.51
CA ASN A 347 -2.99 9.96 11.03
C ASN A 347 -4.12 9.37 11.88
N ILE A 348 -4.46 8.09 11.70
CA ILE A 348 -5.57 7.45 12.42
C ILE A 348 -5.09 6.63 13.62
N VAL A 349 -3.88 6.07 13.54
CA VAL A 349 -3.27 5.29 14.61
C VAL A 349 -2.07 6.07 15.13
N ASP A 350 -0.89 5.88 14.53
CA ASP A 350 0.37 6.55 14.88
C ASP A 350 1.48 6.16 13.87
N ASP A 351 2.71 6.64 14.12
CA ASP A 351 3.89 6.34 13.30
C ASP A 351 4.31 4.86 13.35
N ASP A 352 4.11 4.18 14.47
CA ASP A 352 4.55 2.79 14.66
C ASP A 352 3.66 1.81 13.87
N TYR A 353 2.35 2.02 13.91
CA TYR A 353 1.40 1.33 13.05
C TYR A 353 1.67 1.64 11.57
N ALA A 354 2.01 2.90 11.24
CA ALA A 354 2.35 3.30 9.88
C ALA A 354 3.61 2.59 9.35
N TRP A 355 4.66 2.44 10.17
CA TRP A 355 5.85 1.66 9.81
C TRP A 355 5.50 0.19 9.53
N LYS A 356 4.68 -0.44 10.37
CA LYS A 356 4.24 -1.81 10.13
C LYS A 356 3.38 -1.96 8.87
N VAL A 357 2.56 -0.95 8.54
CA VAL A 357 1.79 -0.94 7.27
C VAL A 357 2.77 -0.84 6.10
N TYR A 358 3.75 0.06 6.19
CA TYR A 358 4.79 0.23 5.19
C TYR A 358 5.58 -1.07 4.96
N ASP A 359 6.07 -1.71 6.03
CA ASP A 359 6.85 -2.95 5.96
C ASP A 359 6.04 -4.08 5.32
N LEU A 360 4.77 -4.22 5.68
CA LEU A 360 3.92 -5.28 5.14
C LEU A 360 3.50 -4.99 3.69
N ALA A 361 3.19 -3.74 3.34
CA ALA A 361 2.78 -3.34 1.99
C ALA A 361 3.93 -3.45 0.97
N THR A 362 5.17 -3.21 1.43
CA THR A 362 6.40 -3.33 0.62
C THR A 362 7.02 -4.72 0.66
N LYS A 363 6.40 -5.67 1.39
CA LYS A 363 6.93 -7.03 1.52
C LYS A 363 6.90 -7.79 0.20
N TYR A 364 8.08 -8.13 -0.29
CA TYR A 364 8.33 -9.15 -1.30
C TYR A 364 9.29 -10.19 -0.69
N PRO A 365 8.94 -11.49 -0.59
CA PRO A 365 9.72 -12.44 0.21
C PRO A 365 10.78 -13.21 -0.58
N TYR A 366 10.95 -12.95 -1.87
CA TYR A 366 11.87 -13.72 -2.72
C TYR A 366 13.18 -12.95 -2.91
N ASN A 367 14.29 -13.55 -2.50
CA ASN A 367 15.65 -13.07 -2.74
C ASN A 367 16.47 -14.15 -3.42
N ASP A 368 17.25 -13.75 -4.43
CA ASP A 368 18.22 -14.61 -5.08
C ASP A 368 19.52 -14.58 -4.28
N GLU A 369 19.84 -15.70 -3.62
CA GLU A 369 21.07 -15.90 -2.84
C GLU A 369 22.15 -16.64 -3.65
N SER A 370 21.90 -16.96 -4.93
CA SER A 370 22.82 -17.77 -5.74
C SER A 370 24.15 -17.06 -6.06
N GLY A 371 24.15 -15.72 -6.08
CA GLY A 371 25.31 -14.92 -6.49
C GLY A 371 25.62 -14.99 -7.98
N THR A 372 24.77 -15.63 -8.79
CA THR A 372 24.98 -15.81 -10.24
C THR A 372 24.90 -14.48 -11.01
N TYR A 373 24.09 -13.55 -10.51
CA TYR A 373 23.78 -12.28 -11.16
C TYR A 373 24.27 -11.10 -10.34
N GLU A 374 24.83 -10.12 -11.04
CA GLU A 374 25.15 -8.82 -10.44
C GLU A 374 23.91 -8.14 -9.89
N THR A 375 24.01 -7.61 -8.67
CA THR A 375 22.89 -6.97 -7.98
C THR A 375 22.94 -5.46 -8.15
N MET A 376 21.87 -4.87 -8.68
CA MET A 376 21.69 -3.42 -8.76
C MET A 376 20.82 -2.95 -7.60
N LYS A 377 21.29 -1.93 -6.87
CA LYS A 377 20.51 -1.32 -5.78
C LYS A 377 19.65 -0.20 -6.33
N LEU A 378 18.33 -0.26 -6.13
CA LEU A 378 17.42 0.75 -6.68
C LEU A 378 17.14 1.88 -5.67
N SER A 379 16.78 3.04 -6.21
CA SER A 379 16.29 4.20 -5.48
C SER A 379 15.08 4.81 -6.20
N MET A 380 14.50 5.89 -5.65
CA MET A 380 13.34 6.55 -6.26
C MET A 380 13.63 7.16 -7.64
N GLU A 381 14.88 7.54 -7.91
CA GLU A 381 15.27 8.28 -9.13
C GLU A 381 16.20 7.49 -10.08
N GLY A 382 16.69 6.32 -9.65
CA GLY A 382 17.64 5.53 -10.43
C GLY A 382 18.11 4.27 -9.71
N GLY A 383 19.35 3.87 -9.97
CA GLY A 383 19.98 2.72 -9.33
C GLY A 383 21.48 2.89 -9.21
N TYR A 384 22.09 2.07 -8.36
CA TYR A 384 23.54 1.96 -8.19
C TYR A 384 23.96 0.60 -8.71
N ASP A 385 24.93 0.60 -9.63
CA ASP A 385 25.54 -0.63 -10.11
C ASP A 385 26.36 -1.31 -8.99
N PRO A 386 26.83 -2.55 -9.19
CA PRO A 386 27.66 -3.25 -8.19
C PRO A 386 28.96 -2.54 -7.84
N ASN A 387 29.44 -1.64 -8.69
CA ASN A 387 30.65 -0.83 -8.47
C ASN A 387 30.35 0.47 -7.71
N GLY A 388 29.08 0.72 -7.34
CA GLY A 388 28.64 1.92 -6.64
C GLY A 388 28.42 3.15 -7.54
N LYS A 389 28.51 3.00 -8.87
CA LYS A 389 28.21 4.07 -9.82
C LYS A 389 26.70 4.30 -9.88
N TYR A 390 26.29 5.56 -9.68
CA TYR A 390 24.91 5.95 -9.88
C TYR A 390 24.57 5.94 -11.38
N ILE A 391 23.44 5.32 -11.71
CA ILE A 391 22.90 5.25 -13.05
C ILE A 391 21.47 5.77 -13.02
N LYS A 392 21.21 6.79 -13.85
CA LYS A 392 19.85 7.25 -14.10
C LYS A 392 19.12 6.19 -14.93
N LEU A 393 18.07 5.62 -14.34
CA LEU A 393 17.24 4.60 -14.98
C LEU A 393 16.08 5.27 -15.71
N ARG A 394 16.04 5.16 -17.04
CA ARG A 394 14.91 5.66 -17.84
C ARG A 394 13.94 4.52 -18.11
N ARG A 395 12.72 4.65 -17.57
CA ARG A 395 11.62 3.74 -17.92
C ARG A 395 10.83 4.32 -19.07
N HIS A 396 10.68 3.56 -20.14
CA HIS A 396 9.76 3.86 -21.22
C HIS A 396 8.32 3.60 -20.77
N HIS A 397 7.73 4.54 -20.01
CA HIS A 397 6.31 4.43 -19.67
C HIS A 397 5.57 5.78 -19.77
N PRO A 398 4.54 5.89 -20.62
CA PRO A 398 3.73 7.11 -20.75
C PRO A 398 2.76 7.41 -19.59
N TYR A 399 2.94 6.98 -18.34
CA TYR A 399 1.92 7.20 -17.28
C TYR A 399 2.41 8.03 -16.08
N ASP A 400 1.70 9.13 -15.80
CA ASP A 400 1.90 9.97 -14.61
C ASP A 400 1.13 9.37 -13.43
N TYR A 401 1.88 8.90 -12.43
CA TYR A 401 1.33 8.38 -11.18
C TYR A 401 1.44 9.38 -10.02
N GLY A 402 1.87 10.61 -10.29
CA GLY A 402 2.32 11.55 -9.28
C GLY A 402 3.71 11.18 -8.76
N LYS A 403 4.35 12.12 -8.06
CA LYS A 403 5.60 11.83 -7.35
C LYS A 403 5.26 10.99 -6.11
N GLU A 404 5.94 9.86 -5.94
CA GLU A 404 5.99 9.22 -4.63
C GLU A 404 6.51 10.24 -3.63
N ARG A 405 5.76 10.43 -2.55
CA ARG A 405 6.15 11.34 -1.47
C ARG A 405 6.71 10.49 -0.35
N GLU A 406 7.88 10.86 0.15
CA GLU A 406 8.28 10.37 1.46
C GLU A 406 7.23 10.84 2.47
N VAL A 407 6.67 9.86 3.17
CA VAL A 407 5.80 10.15 4.31
C VAL A 407 6.75 10.43 5.47
N PRO A 408 6.67 11.62 6.11
CA PRO A 408 7.53 11.93 7.24
C PRO A 408 7.11 11.06 8.42
N LEU A 409 7.69 9.86 8.51
CA LEU A 409 7.57 8.98 9.65
C LEU A 409 8.71 9.31 10.60
N ASN A 410 8.40 9.45 11.89
CA ASN A 410 9.44 9.54 12.90
C ASN A 410 10.30 8.26 12.81
N LYS A 411 11.61 8.43 12.94
CA LYS A 411 12.55 7.31 12.81
C LYS A 411 12.26 6.33 13.95
N LYS A 412 11.97 5.07 13.60
CA LYS A 412 11.83 4.01 14.60
C LYS A 412 13.15 3.87 15.36
N ASN A 413 13.10 3.98 16.69
CA ASN A 413 14.23 3.59 17.53
C ASN A 413 14.43 2.08 17.34
N LYS A 414 15.62 1.68 16.92
CA LYS A 414 16.01 0.28 16.78
C LYS A 414 17.17 0.00 17.70
N GLU A 415 17.23 -1.21 18.23
CA GLU A 415 18.44 -1.67 18.90
C GLU A 415 19.60 -1.72 17.89
N GLU A 416 20.75 -1.17 18.26
CA GLU A 416 22.00 -1.28 17.50
C GLU A 416 22.51 -2.73 17.48
N TYR A 417 22.27 -3.46 18.56
CA TYR A 417 22.53 -4.88 18.71
C TYR A 417 21.43 -5.52 19.56
N LYS A 418 21.13 -6.78 19.29
CA LYS A 418 20.09 -7.53 20.00
C LYS A 418 20.33 -7.47 21.52
N GLY A 419 19.38 -6.89 22.26
CA GLY A 419 19.44 -6.75 23.72
C GLY A 419 19.97 -5.42 24.24
N GLN A 420 20.33 -4.46 23.38
CA GLN A 420 20.83 -3.14 23.81
C GLN A 420 19.89 -2.46 24.80
N TRP A 421 18.58 -2.45 24.55
CA TRP A 421 17.64 -1.75 25.44
C TRP A 421 17.58 -2.40 26.80
N ARG A 422 17.71 -3.73 26.84
CA ARG A 422 17.78 -4.51 28.08
C ARG A 422 19.03 -4.16 28.88
N ASP A 423 20.17 -4.02 28.21
CA ASP A 423 21.43 -3.64 28.86
C ASP A 423 21.35 -2.25 29.47
N GLU A 424 20.79 -1.28 28.74
CA GLU A 424 20.56 0.08 29.27
C GLU A 424 19.58 0.09 30.43
N TRP A 425 18.47 -0.65 30.34
CA TRP A 425 17.51 -0.81 31.45
C TRP A 425 18.20 -1.36 32.71
N ASN A 426 19.04 -2.39 32.55
CA ASN A 426 19.72 -3.03 33.67
C ASN A 426 20.70 -2.10 34.42
N LYS A 427 21.25 -1.06 33.76
CA LYS A 427 22.10 -0.05 34.43
C LYS A 427 21.32 0.80 35.43
N GLY A 428 20.06 1.11 35.12
CA GLY A 428 19.24 2.07 35.88
C GLY A 428 18.03 1.47 36.60
N LYS A 429 17.81 0.14 36.53
CA LYS A 429 16.58 -0.52 37.01
C LYS A 429 16.19 -0.27 38.48
N TRP A 430 17.11 0.23 39.30
CA TRP A 430 16.89 0.53 40.71
C TRP A 430 16.36 1.95 40.96
N MET A 431 16.35 2.80 39.94
CA MET A 431 15.90 4.20 39.99
C MET A 431 14.89 4.45 38.87
N THR A 432 13.74 3.76 38.93
CA THR A 432 12.66 3.98 37.97
C THR A 432 11.95 5.29 38.27
N VAL A 433 11.99 6.20 37.31
CA VAL A 433 11.23 7.46 37.32
C VAL A 433 10.23 7.44 36.18
N SER A 434 9.23 8.30 36.29
CA SER A 434 8.29 8.56 35.20
C SER A 434 8.97 9.32 34.06
N TRP A 435 8.36 9.30 32.87
CA TRP A 435 8.89 9.99 31.69
C TRP A 435 8.22 11.36 31.58
N PRO A 436 8.94 12.49 31.71
CA PRO A 436 8.29 13.80 31.90
C PRO A 436 7.25 14.21 30.85
N PRO A 437 7.41 13.91 29.55
CA PRO A 437 6.35 14.14 28.56
C PRO A 437 5.06 13.35 28.83
N GLU A 438 5.18 12.12 29.34
CA GLU A 438 4.03 11.28 29.69
C GLU A 438 3.31 11.81 30.94
N ASP A 439 4.07 12.33 31.93
CA ASP A 439 3.52 12.91 33.16
C ASP A 439 2.57 14.08 32.87
N ILE A 440 2.95 14.92 31.91
CA ILE A 440 2.10 16.04 31.45
C ILE A 440 0.81 15.49 30.83
N MET A 441 0.90 14.45 30.00
CA MET A 441 -0.27 13.85 29.35
C MET A 441 -1.19 13.16 30.36
N GLU A 442 -0.63 12.46 31.34
CA GLU A 442 -1.35 11.80 32.41
C GLU A 442 -2.10 12.80 33.30
N GLU A 443 -1.43 13.87 33.73
CA GLU A 443 -2.06 14.92 34.54
C GLU A 443 -3.14 15.69 33.78
N ASP A 444 -2.92 16.00 32.49
CA ASP A 444 -3.95 16.60 31.64
C ASP A 444 -5.17 15.68 31.50
N TYR A 445 -4.94 14.37 31.40
CA TYR A 445 -6.01 13.37 31.38
C TYR A 445 -6.78 13.32 32.70
N PHE A 446 -6.09 13.33 33.85
CA PHE A 446 -6.74 13.40 35.16
C PHE A 446 -7.53 14.69 35.35
N ALA A 447 -6.99 15.83 34.95
CA ALA A 447 -7.70 17.11 34.96
C ALA A 447 -8.97 17.06 34.09
N PHE A 448 -8.90 16.45 32.91
CA PHE A 448 -10.05 16.21 32.06
C PHE A 448 -11.11 15.33 32.75
N LEU A 449 -10.70 14.22 33.37
CA LEU A 449 -11.59 13.31 34.08
C LEU A 449 -12.27 13.99 35.28
N ARG A 450 -11.54 14.74 36.10
CA ARG A 450 -12.09 15.54 37.22
C ARG A 450 -13.17 16.50 36.70
N LYS A 451 -12.89 17.24 35.62
CA LYS A 451 -13.86 18.16 35.00
C LYS A 451 -15.11 17.43 34.47
N LYS A 452 -14.93 16.28 33.82
CA LYS A 452 -16.02 15.46 33.28
C LYS A 452 -16.87 14.87 34.40
N ALA A 453 -16.26 14.40 35.49
CA ALA A 453 -16.94 13.87 36.66
C ALA A 453 -17.81 14.93 37.35
N ILE A 454 -17.29 16.15 37.56
CA ILE A 454 -18.09 17.27 38.10
C ILE A 454 -19.32 17.54 37.21
N LYS A 455 -19.13 17.57 35.89
CA LYS A 455 -20.24 17.78 34.94
C LYS A 455 -21.28 16.66 35.03
N ASN A 456 -20.86 15.41 35.16
CA ASN A 456 -21.77 14.27 35.30
C ASN A 456 -22.53 14.32 36.64
N LEU A 457 -21.86 14.65 37.75
CA LEU A 457 -22.50 14.82 39.05
C LEU A 457 -23.54 15.94 39.04
N LYS A 458 -23.25 17.07 38.38
CA LYS A 458 -24.22 18.15 38.18
C LYS A 458 -25.45 17.67 37.44
N ASN A 459 -25.26 16.93 36.33
CA ASN A 459 -26.37 16.36 35.55
C ASN A 459 -27.26 15.40 36.37
N LEU A 460 -26.67 14.62 37.29
CA LEU A 460 -27.44 13.73 38.18
C LEU A 460 -28.27 14.47 39.23
N ARG A 461 -27.89 15.72 39.57
CA ARG A 461 -28.59 16.57 40.54
C ARG A 461 -29.52 17.59 39.90
N VAL A 462 -29.85 17.42 38.61
CA VAL A 462 -30.88 18.21 37.93
C VAL A 462 -32.25 17.70 38.36
N LYS A 463 -32.97 18.49 39.15
CA LYS A 463 -34.38 18.23 39.43
C LYS A 463 -35.23 18.91 38.38
N ILE A 464 -36.23 18.20 37.87
CA ILE A 464 -37.24 18.78 37.00
C ILE A 464 -38.47 19.07 37.85
N GLU A 465 -38.86 20.32 37.90
CA GLU A 465 -39.98 20.79 38.72
C GLU A 465 -40.98 21.55 37.86
N GLU A 466 -42.24 21.61 38.30
CA GLU A 466 -43.26 22.43 37.63
C GLU A 466 -42.93 23.91 37.81
N PHE A 467 -43.01 24.67 36.72
CA PHE A 467 -42.84 26.12 36.74
C PHE A 467 -43.89 26.77 37.65
N LYS A 468 -43.41 27.50 38.67
CA LYS A 468 -44.26 28.28 39.57
C LYS A 468 -44.08 29.77 39.34
N SER A 469 -42.87 30.27 39.58
CA SER A 469 -42.57 31.70 39.56
C SER A 469 -41.20 32.07 38.98
N THR A 470 -40.29 31.11 38.79
CA THR A 470 -38.94 31.33 38.26
C THR A 470 -38.59 30.27 37.22
N LEU A 471 -37.85 30.67 36.19
CA LEU A 471 -37.33 29.75 35.18
C LEU A 471 -36.18 28.87 35.70
N MET A 472 -35.71 29.12 36.94
CA MET A 472 -34.57 28.43 37.55
C MET A 472 -33.39 28.46 36.57
N ASP A 473 -32.84 27.30 36.20
CA ASP A 473 -31.71 27.17 35.27
C ASP A 473 -32.16 26.93 33.82
N GLY A 474 -33.46 27.01 33.54
CA GLY A 474 -34.05 26.98 32.20
C GLY A 474 -35.19 25.97 32.03
N ILE A 475 -35.84 26.04 30.87
CA ILE A 475 -37.02 25.21 30.57
C ILE A 475 -36.59 23.77 30.26
N ALA A 476 -37.23 22.80 30.92
CA ALA A 476 -37.09 21.38 30.63
C ALA A 476 -37.91 20.98 29.39
N ILE A 477 -37.48 21.40 28.19
CA ILE A 477 -38.24 21.28 26.92
C ILE A 477 -38.83 19.88 26.72
N LYS A 478 -38.04 18.82 26.90
CA LYS A 478 -38.51 17.43 26.70
C LYS A 478 -39.64 17.03 27.64
N GLU A 479 -39.53 17.39 28.92
CA GLU A 479 -40.53 17.03 29.94
C GLU A 479 -41.78 17.90 29.81
N THR A 480 -41.61 19.17 29.42
CA THR A 480 -42.69 20.08 29.05
C THR A 480 -43.49 19.53 27.86
N ILE A 481 -42.84 19.15 26.75
CA ILE A 481 -43.52 18.56 25.58
C ILE A 481 -44.24 17.26 25.95
N ARG A 482 -43.58 16.37 26.70
CA ARG A 482 -44.16 15.08 27.12
C ARG A 482 -45.43 15.25 27.94
N ASN A 483 -45.48 16.23 28.85
CA ASN A 483 -46.63 16.47 29.70
C ASN A 483 -47.61 17.51 29.11
N TRP A 484 -47.29 18.14 27.98
CA TRP A 484 -48.08 19.25 27.42
C TRP A 484 -49.51 18.84 27.10
N ALA A 485 -49.68 17.69 26.45
CA ALA A 485 -50.96 17.21 25.95
C ALA A 485 -52.01 17.00 27.07
N PHE A 486 -51.57 16.64 28.28
CA PHE A 486 -52.48 16.29 29.38
C PHE A 486 -52.49 17.33 30.49
N LYS A 487 -51.33 17.89 30.85
CA LYS A 487 -51.17 18.75 32.02
C LYS A 487 -51.08 20.25 31.66
N LYS A 488 -50.76 20.61 30.40
CA LYS A 488 -50.53 21.99 29.93
C LYS A 488 -49.64 22.84 30.87
N LYS A 489 -48.68 22.19 31.51
CA LYS A 489 -47.77 22.77 32.50
C LYS A 489 -46.36 22.83 31.93
N ILE A 490 -45.66 23.91 32.23
CA ILE A 490 -44.24 24.10 31.88
C ILE A 490 -43.41 23.52 33.01
N TYR A 491 -42.35 22.79 32.65
CA TYR A 491 -41.38 22.26 33.60
C TYR A 491 -40.04 22.99 33.44
N VAL A 492 -39.38 23.24 34.56
CA VAL A 492 -38.08 23.92 34.64
C VAL A 492 -37.04 23.01 35.26
N ARG A 493 -35.78 23.28 34.94
CA ARG A 493 -34.61 22.59 35.48
C ARG A 493 -34.08 23.37 36.68
N ASN A 494 -33.90 22.67 37.79
CA ASN A 494 -33.22 23.13 38.98
C ASN A 494 -31.91 22.36 39.11
N GLU A 495 -30.81 22.96 38.68
CA GLU A 495 -29.47 22.41 38.83
C GLU A 495 -28.96 22.74 40.24
N GLN A 496 -28.95 21.74 41.12
CA GLN A 496 -28.39 21.96 42.45
C GLN A 496 -26.88 22.21 42.35
N GLN A 497 -26.41 23.34 42.86
CA GLN A 497 -24.99 23.65 42.91
C GLN A 497 -24.26 22.63 43.80
N ILE A 498 -23.22 22.02 43.25
CA ILE A 498 -22.29 21.20 44.02
C ILE A 498 -21.22 22.14 44.57
N GLN A 499 -21.15 22.25 45.89
CA GLN A 499 -20.02 22.89 46.57
C GLN A 499 -18.87 21.88 46.68
N GLY A 500 -17.67 22.31 46.32
CA GLY A 500 -16.44 21.49 46.37
C GLY A 500 -15.79 21.26 45.01
N LYS A 501 -14.49 20.94 45.04
CA LYS A 501 -13.73 20.41 43.89
C LYS A 501 -13.64 18.89 44.02
N ILE A 502 -13.29 18.22 42.92
CA ILE A 502 -12.92 16.80 42.97
C ILE A 502 -11.41 16.76 43.08
N ASP A 503 -10.93 16.48 44.28
CA ASP A 503 -9.50 16.43 44.59
C ASP A 503 -8.96 15.01 44.37
N THR A 504 -9.70 14.00 44.84
CA THR A 504 -9.38 12.57 44.65
C THR A 504 -10.05 11.99 43.41
N LEU A 505 -9.25 11.33 42.56
CA LEU A 505 -9.69 10.58 41.40
C LEU A 505 -9.20 9.13 41.52
N ILE A 506 -10.11 8.17 41.41
CA ILE A 506 -9.78 6.75 41.35
C ILE A 506 -10.33 6.19 40.04
N VAL A 507 -9.46 5.56 39.27
CA VAL A 507 -9.82 4.90 38.01
C VAL A 507 -9.37 3.44 38.09
N ILE A 508 -10.33 2.52 38.00
CA ILE A 508 -10.07 1.08 37.97
C ILE A 508 -10.37 0.58 36.55
N PHE A 509 -9.33 0.20 35.82
CA PHE A 509 -9.43 -0.34 34.46
C PHE A 509 -9.67 -1.86 34.49
N ASP A 510 -8.89 -2.57 35.29
CA ASP A 510 -9.05 -4.00 35.58
C ASP A 510 -8.83 -4.21 37.08
N LYS A 511 -9.75 -4.89 37.75
CA LYS A 511 -9.66 -5.18 39.19
C LYS A 511 -8.57 -6.19 39.54
N ASP A 512 -8.11 -6.95 38.55
CA ASP A 512 -7.17 -8.07 38.70
C ASP A 512 -7.74 -9.24 39.51
N ASP A 513 -9.03 -9.52 39.35
CA ASP A 513 -9.76 -10.60 40.04
C ASP A 513 -9.54 -12.00 39.40
N GLY A 514 -8.57 -12.14 38.48
CA GLY A 514 -8.26 -13.38 37.78
C GLY A 514 -7.49 -14.38 38.64
N GLU A 515 -7.47 -15.66 38.24
CA GLU A 515 -6.66 -16.70 38.93
C GLU A 515 -5.16 -16.45 38.81
N VAL A 516 -4.72 -15.77 37.75
CA VAL A 516 -3.33 -15.37 37.50
C VAL A 516 -3.23 -13.85 37.69
N GLU A 517 -2.37 -13.43 38.61
CA GLU A 517 -2.09 -12.01 38.87
C GLU A 517 -1.49 -11.35 37.63
N LYS A 518 -2.21 -10.38 37.03
CA LYS A 518 -1.74 -9.66 35.84
C LYS A 518 -0.88 -8.46 36.18
N TYR A 519 -1.17 -7.80 37.31
CA TYR A 519 -0.54 -6.51 37.69
C TYR A 519 0.23 -6.63 39.01
N PRO A 520 1.38 -7.33 39.04
CA PRO A 520 2.13 -7.60 40.27
C PRO A 520 2.81 -6.36 40.86
N ASN A 521 3.13 -5.36 40.03
CA ASN A 521 3.82 -4.15 40.47
C ASN A 521 2.84 -3.20 41.18
N LYS A 522 3.24 -2.69 42.35
CA LYS A 522 2.42 -1.82 43.20
C LYS A 522 3.30 -0.70 43.71
N ILE A 523 2.93 0.54 43.40
CA ILE A 523 3.76 1.70 43.69
C ILE A 523 2.90 2.86 44.19
N THR A 524 3.47 3.63 45.12
CA THR A 524 3.03 4.97 45.49
C THR A 524 4.10 5.97 45.05
N TRP A 525 3.67 7.00 44.32
CA TRP A 525 4.49 8.12 43.85
C TRP A 525 4.01 9.42 44.49
N TRP A 526 4.97 10.30 44.75
CA TRP A 526 4.74 11.61 45.35
C TRP A 526 5.04 12.68 44.31
N ALA A 527 4.20 13.72 44.29
CA ALA A 527 4.43 14.86 43.42
C ALA A 527 5.77 15.55 43.74
N GLU A 528 6.62 15.73 42.73
CA GLU A 528 7.86 16.50 42.84
C GLU A 528 7.67 17.95 42.37
N HIS A 529 6.64 18.19 41.56
CA HIS A 529 6.31 19.51 41.01
C HIS A 529 4.90 20.00 41.42
N ASP A 530 4.69 21.31 41.33
CA ASP A 530 3.48 22.01 41.78
C ASP A 530 2.21 21.69 40.97
N LYS A 531 2.37 20.99 39.84
CA LYS A 531 1.30 20.57 38.93
C LYS A 531 1.06 19.06 38.92
N GLU A 532 1.73 18.33 39.79
CA GLU A 532 1.62 16.87 39.88
C GLU A 532 0.71 16.45 41.02
N SER A 533 0.05 15.31 40.84
CA SER A 533 -0.76 14.65 41.84
C SER A 533 0.09 13.65 42.64
N ASP A 534 -0.29 13.41 43.89
CA ASP A 534 0.16 12.17 44.54
C ASP A 534 -0.58 10.99 43.92
N MET A 535 0.13 9.90 43.69
CA MET A 535 -0.40 8.76 42.97
C MET A 535 -0.14 7.44 43.68
N ALA A 536 -1.09 6.52 43.57
CA ALA A 536 -0.85 5.13 43.91
C ALA A 536 -1.51 4.24 42.87
N PHE A 537 -0.78 3.28 42.33
CA PHE A 537 -1.30 2.43 41.26
C PHE A 537 -0.71 1.02 41.32
N TYR A 538 -1.39 0.11 40.61
CA TYR A 538 -0.87 -1.22 40.32
C TYR A 538 -0.76 -1.43 38.81
N SER A 539 0.33 -2.07 38.39
CA SER A 539 0.70 -2.23 36.98
C SER A 539 1.44 -3.54 36.71
N THR A 540 1.71 -3.80 35.44
CA THR A 540 2.69 -4.82 35.00
C THR A 540 4.11 -4.43 35.46
N ASN A 541 5.05 -5.38 35.52
CA ASN A 541 6.38 -5.07 36.05
C ASN A 541 7.15 -4.13 35.10
N PRO A 542 7.72 -3.03 35.62
CA PRO A 542 8.73 -2.28 34.89
C PRO A 542 9.88 -3.19 34.47
N GLY A 543 10.23 -3.12 33.19
CA GLY A 543 11.27 -3.92 32.56
C GLY A 543 10.74 -5.09 31.75
N ASP A 544 9.52 -5.58 31.97
CA ASP A 544 9.01 -6.72 31.18
C ASP A 544 8.87 -6.34 29.69
N TYR A 545 8.49 -5.10 29.40
CA TYR A 545 8.30 -4.58 28.06
C TYR A 545 9.06 -3.27 27.81
N LEU A 546 10.14 -3.33 27.03
CA LEU A 546 11.03 -2.20 26.73
C LEU A 546 10.72 -1.59 25.36
N ILE A 547 10.52 -0.28 25.32
CA ILE A 547 10.18 0.49 24.11
C ILE A 547 11.29 1.43 23.65
N GLY A 548 12.40 1.46 24.38
CA GLY A 548 13.57 2.26 24.05
C GLY A 548 14.74 1.99 25.01
N PRO A 549 15.90 2.62 24.77
CA PRO A 549 17.07 2.45 25.63
C PRO A 549 16.77 2.96 27.05
N GLY A 550 16.64 2.04 28.01
CA GLY A 550 16.31 2.37 29.40
C GLY A 550 14.86 2.77 29.64
N ILE A 551 13.96 2.63 28.65
CA ILE A 551 12.54 2.99 28.77
C ILE A 551 11.68 1.73 28.78
N SER A 552 10.89 1.55 29.84
CA SER A 552 9.89 0.49 29.95
C SER A 552 8.49 1.06 29.84
N HIS A 553 7.64 0.38 29.07
CA HIS A 553 6.20 0.61 29.08
C HIS A 553 5.54 -0.30 30.12
N VAL A 554 4.53 0.23 30.82
CA VAL A 554 3.76 -0.51 31.83
C VAL A 554 2.27 -0.29 31.61
N GLU A 555 1.50 -1.37 31.68
CA GLU A 555 0.04 -1.31 31.71
C GLU A 555 -0.47 -1.13 33.14
N ILE A 556 -1.27 -0.08 33.38
CA ILE A 556 -1.88 0.24 34.68
C ILE A 556 -3.25 -0.43 34.79
N GLY A 557 -3.45 -1.26 35.83
CA GLY A 557 -4.75 -1.87 36.11
C GLY A 557 -5.67 -0.96 36.92
N GLY A 558 -5.12 -0.09 37.75
CA GLY A 558 -5.88 0.94 38.48
C GLY A 558 -4.98 1.96 39.14
N VAL A 559 -5.49 3.20 39.25
CA VAL A 559 -4.76 4.36 39.75
C VAL A 559 -5.63 5.22 40.66
N LEU A 560 -5.04 5.65 41.76
CA LEU A 560 -5.47 6.73 42.64
C LEU A 560 -4.60 7.95 42.33
N SER A 561 -5.24 9.10 42.12
CA SER A 561 -4.58 10.40 41.88
C SER A 561 -5.24 11.46 42.74
N ILE A 562 -4.47 12.14 43.60
CA ILE A 562 -4.95 13.18 44.52
C ILE A 562 -4.29 14.52 44.19
N PHE A 563 -5.10 15.52 43.85
CA PHE A 563 -4.65 16.88 43.57
C PHE A 563 -5.52 17.92 44.28
N PRO A 564 -4.96 18.86 45.05
CA PRO A 564 -3.53 19.07 45.31
C PRO A 564 -2.90 17.94 46.14
N PRO A 565 -1.59 17.67 46.01
CA PRO A 565 -0.91 16.52 46.62
C PRO A 565 -0.78 16.68 48.15
N PRO A 566 -1.31 15.74 48.97
CA PRO A 566 -1.23 15.82 50.42
C PRO A 566 0.00 15.11 51.04
N GLN A 567 0.88 14.52 50.24
CA GLN A 567 1.90 13.53 50.62
C GLN A 567 1.29 12.26 51.24
N ILE A 568 0.59 11.46 50.42
CA ILE A 568 -0.04 10.20 50.88
C ILE A 568 0.98 9.20 51.42
N ASP A 569 0.56 8.38 52.38
CA ASP A 569 1.36 7.23 52.81
C ASP A 569 1.53 6.19 51.69
N ASP A 570 2.63 5.42 51.71
CA ASP A 570 2.82 4.29 50.80
C ASP A 570 1.85 3.15 51.13
N ILE A 571 0.68 3.22 50.49
CA ILE A 571 -0.47 2.40 50.82
C ILE A 571 -0.24 0.92 50.52
N PHE A 572 0.74 0.54 49.69
CA PHE A 572 0.99 -0.85 49.31
C PHE A 572 2.07 -1.55 50.14
N ARG A 573 2.74 -0.84 51.04
CA ARG A 573 3.76 -1.44 51.91
C ARG A 573 3.14 -2.32 52.97
N SER A 574 3.91 -3.35 53.37
CA SER A 574 3.49 -4.32 54.37
C SER A 574 3.12 -3.71 55.72
N TYR A 575 3.76 -2.60 56.11
CA TYR A 575 3.42 -1.91 57.36
C TYR A 575 2.01 -1.28 57.35
N MET A 576 1.41 -1.07 56.17
CA MET A 576 0.04 -0.58 56.01
C MET A 576 -1.02 -1.68 55.96
N ASP A 577 -0.64 -2.97 55.91
CA ASP A 577 -1.60 -4.07 55.70
C ASP A 577 -2.67 -4.14 56.80
N TYR A 578 -2.35 -3.76 58.04
CA TYR A 578 -3.33 -3.69 59.12
C TYR A 578 -4.47 -2.70 58.82
N ASN A 579 -4.14 -1.55 58.20
CA ASN A 579 -5.10 -0.50 57.89
C ASN A 579 -6.04 -0.90 56.74
N PHE A 580 -5.61 -1.86 55.91
CA PHE A 580 -6.35 -2.34 54.73
C PHE A 580 -6.78 -3.81 54.85
N ARG A 581 -6.79 -4.39 56.06
CA ARG A 581 -7.11 -5.82 56.30
C ARG A 581 -8.49 -6.28 55.84
N ASP A 582 -9.40 -5.33 55.63
CA ASP A 582 -10.77 -5.50 55.18
C ASP A 582 -10.91 -5.42 53.65
N THR A 583 -9.86 -5.06 52.93
CA THR A 583 -9.86 -5.04 51.46
C THR A 583 -9.45 -6.41 50.91
N LYS A 584 -10.13 -6.83 49.84
CA LYS A 584 -9.91 -8.14 49.20
C LYS A 584 -8.82 -8.11 48.13
N GLY A 585 -8.41 -6.92 47.67
CA GLY A 585 -7.47 -6.77 46.58
C GLY A 585 -6.98 -5.34 46.39
N LYS A 586 -6.12 -5.17 45.37
CA LYS A 586 -5.43 -3.92 45.05
C LYS A 586 -6.41 -2.79 44.71
N ALA A 587 -7.45 -3.08 43.92
CA ALA A 587 -8.48 -2.12 43.56
C ALA A 587 -9.27 -1.61 44.78
N GLU A 588 -9.69 -2.49 45.69
CA GLU A 588 -10.38 -2.10 46.92
C GLU A 588 -9.47 -1.30 47.86
N ARG A 589 -8.17 -1.61 47.87
CA ARG A 589 -7.15 -0.85 48.60
C ARG A 589 -7.05 0.59 48.09
N LEU A 590 -7.02 0.81 46.77
CA LEU A 590 -7.08 2.16 46.18
C LEU A 590 -8.38 2.88 46.56
N LEU A 591 -9.52 2.19 46.48
CA LEU A 591 -10.83 2.77 46.82
C LEU A 591 -10.96 3.17 48.29
N LYS A 592 -10.29 2.48 49.21
CA LYS A 592 -10.26 2.81 50.63
C LYS A 592 -9.27 3.93 50.96
N ALA A 593 -8.19 4.04 50.17
CA ALA A 593 -7.14 5.02 50.39
C ALA A 593 -7.55 6.44 49.97
N GLY A 594 -8.35 6.56 48.91
CA GLY A 594 -8.95 7.84 48.49
C GLY A 594 -10.25 8.15 49.21
#